data_AF-A0A973BSX1-F1
#
_entry.id   AF-A0A973BSX1-F1
#
_cell.length_a   1.000
_cell.length_b   1.000
_cell.length_c   1.000
_cell.angle_alpha   90.00
_cell.angle_beta   90.00
_cell.angle_gamma   90.00
#
_symmetry.space_group_name_H-M   'P 1'
#
loop_
_entity.id
_entity.type
_entity.pdbx_description
1 polymer ?
#
loop_
_entity_poly.entity_id
_entity_poly.type
_entity_poly.pdbx_seq_one_letter_code
_entity_poly.pdbx_strand_id
1 'polypeptide(L)' 'MTRPLIAEHERSTDVVASLAVTLDGDVCRPDGAVDYLDKYPLDDFDFSAWADRVGALVMGRTS' A
#
# COMPACT_ATOMS: atom_id res chain seq x y z
N MET A 1 -21.27 19.99 1.85
CA MET A 1 -21.70 19.00 0.84
C MET A 1 -20.82 17.77 0.99
N THR A 2 -21.37 16.64 1.42
CA THR A 2 -20.62 15.38 1.55
C THR A 2 -20.51 14.74 0.18
N ARG A 3 -19.29 14.43 -0.27
CA ARG A 3 -19.07 13.77 -1.56
C ARG A 3 -19.66 12.35 -1.48
N PRO A 4 -20.40 11.88 -2.50
CA PRO A 4 -20.91 10.50 -2.51
C PRO A 4 -19.74 9.52 -2.43
N LEU A 5 -19.92 8.45 -1.66
CA LEU A 5 -19.00 7.31 -1.63
C LEU A 5 -19.20 6.52 -2.92
N ILE A 6 -18.22 6.58 -3.81
CA ILE A 6 -18.17 5.80 -5.05
C ILE A 6 -17.33 4.56 -4.77
N ALA A 7 -17.73 3.40 -5.27
CA ALA A 7 -16.96 2.16 -5.10
C ALA A 7 -15.58 2.30 -5.76
N GLU A 8 -14.53 1.75 -5.14
CA GLU A 8 -13.14 1.94 -5.57
C GLU A 8 -12.91 1.55 -7.05
N HIS A 9 -13.51 0.46 -7.50
CA HIS A 9 -13.37 -0.04 -8.87
C HIS A 9 -14.00 0.87 -9.94
N GLU A 10 -14.85 1.83 -9.55
CA GLU A 10 -15.49 2.80 -10.45
C GLU A 10 -14.70 4.12 -10.53
N ARG A 11 -13.60 4.25 -9.76
CA ARG A 11 -12.81 5.49 -9.66
C ARG A 11 -11.54 5.35 -10.50
N SER A 12 -11.34 6.24 -11.48
CA SER A 12 -10.22 6.13 -12.43
C SER A 12 -9.07 7.11 -12.21
N THR A 13 -9.17 8.02 -11.22
CA THR A 13 -8.18 9.09 -11.01
C THR A 13 -7.89 9.33 -9.52
N ASP A 14 -7.86 8.24 -8.76
CA ASP A 14 -7.59 8.32 -7.33
C ASP A 14 -6.10 8.20 -7.01
N VAL A 15 -5.74 8.77 -5.87
CA VAL A 15 -4.46 8.49 -5.19
C VAL A 15 -4.75 7.41 -4.15
N VAL A 16 -4.09 6.26 -4.32
CA VAL A 16 -4.23 5.10 -3.43
C VAL A 16 -2.90 4.86 -2.73
N ALA A 17 -2.95 4.56 -1.43
CA ALA A 17 -1.80 4.11 -0.65
C ALA A 17 -1.98 2.63 -0.31
N SER A 18 -0.95 1.83 -0.58
CA SER A 18 -0.85 0.43 -0.15
C SER A 18 0.36 0.31 0.77
N LEU A 19 0.14 -0.17 2.00
CA LEU A 19 1.12 -0.14 3.09
C LEU A 19 1.07 -1.46 3.87
N ALA A 20 2.24 -1.99 4.19
CA ALA A 20 2.39 -3.04 5.21
C ALA A 20 2.87 -2.38 6.50
N VAL A 21 2.16 -2.62 7.60
CA VAL A 21 2.46 -2.02 8.91
C VAL A 21 2.39 -3.05 10.02
N THR A 22 3.13 -2.80 11.11
CA THR A 22 2.91 -3.50 12.37
C THR A 22 1.51 -3.18 12.93
N LEU A 23 1.04 -3.98 13.88
CA LEU A 23 -0.24 -3.71 14.55
C LEU A 23 -0.27 -2.33 15.23
N ASP A 24 0.90 -1.87 15.68
CA ASP A 24 1.08 -0.57 16.33
C ASP A 24 1.26 0.59 15.33
N GLY A 25 1.31 0.30 14.01
CA GLY A 25 1.26 1.29 12.94
C GLY A 25 2.61 1.68 12.32
N ASP A 26 3.69 0.96 12.65
CA ASP A 26 5.03 1.25 12.12
C ASP A 26 5.29 0.51 10.79
N VAL A 27 5.97 1.18 9.85
CA VAL A 27 6.34 0.62 8.53
C VAL A 27 7.73 -0.04 8.52
N CYS A 28 8.55 0.21 9.53
CA CYS A 28 9.85 -0.42 9.74
C CYS A 28 10.25 -0.30 11.21
N ARG A 29 11.26 -1.08 11.62
CA ARG A 29 11.86 -0.95 12.94
C ARG A 29 12.73 0.31 13.07
N PRO A 30 13.16 0.70 14.29
CA PRO A 30 14.05 1.86 14.49
C PRO A 30 15.39 1.77 13.74
N ASP A 31 15.84 0.57 13.40
CA ASP A 31 17.04 0.31 12.59
C ASP A 31 16.75 0.23 11.07
N GLY A 32 15.50 0.40 10.66
CA GLY A 32 15.03 0.29 9.28
C GLY A 32 14.68 -1.12 8.83
N ALA A 33 14.82 -2.14 9.68
CA ALA A 33 14.54 -3.52 9.29
C ALA A 33 13.03 -3.78 9.10
N VAL A 34 12.73 -4.68 8.15
CA VAL A 34 11.36 -5.12 7.80
C VAL A 34 11.19 -6.65 7.84
N ASP A 35 12.11 -7.37 8.50
CA ASP A 35 12.15 -8.86 8.54
C ASP A 35 10.86 -9.53 9.07
N TYR A 36 9.99 -8.78 9.74
CA TYR A 36 8.70 -9.29 10.22
C TYR A 36 7.77 -9.61 9.06
N LEU A 37 8.01 -9.01 7.88
CA LEU A 37 7.31 -9.32 6.64
C LEU A 37 7.76 -10.63 6.00
N ASP A 38 8.92 -11.19 6.36
CA ASP A 38 9.41 -12.46 5.78
C ASP A 38 8.45 -13.64 6.03
N LYS A 39 7.57 -13.50 7.03
CA LYS A 39 6.51 -14.48 7.36
C LYS A 39 5.27 -14.36 6.48
N TYR A 40 5.17 -13.31 5.66
CA TYR A 40 3.98 -12.92 4.91
C TYR A 40 4.38 -12.65 3.45
N PRO A 41 4.51 -13.70 2.62
CA PRO A 41 4.92 -13.53 1.23
C PRO A 41 3.89 -12.71 0.44
N LEU A 42 4.36 -11.83 -0.45
CA LEU A 42 3.50 -10.88 -1.19
C LEU A 42 2.46 -11.56 -2.10
N ASP A 43 2.74 -12.78 -2.54
CA ASP A 43 1.83 -13.56 -3.39
C ASP A 43 0.50 -13.86 -2.69
N ASP A 44 0.48 -13.88 -1.35
CA ASP A 44 -0.74 -14.08 -0.57
C ASP A 44 -1.66 -12.84 -0.55
N PHE A 45 -1.19 -11.68 -1.06
CA PHE A 45 -1.88 -10.39 -0.97
C PHE A 45 -2.22 -9.77 -2.34
N ASP A 46 -2.03 -10.50 -3.44
CA ASP A 46 -2.33 -10.05 -4.81
C ASP A 46 -1.69 -8.69 -5.16
N PHE A 47 -0.50 -8.43 -4.61
CA PHE A 47 0.19 -7.15 -4.79
C PHE A 47 0.52 -6.89 -6.27
N SER A 48 0.78 -7.94 -7.05
CA SER A 48 1.03 -7.83 -8.49
C SER A 48 -0.17 -7.25 -9.23
N ALA A 49 -1.38 -7.77 -9.01
CA ALA A 49 -2.57 -7.23 -9.67
C ALA A 49 -2.92 -5.81 -9.19
N TRP A 50 -2.58 -5.45 -7.96
CA TRP A 50 -2.66 -4.06 -7.51
C TRP A 50 -1.65 -3.16 -8.24
N ALA A 51 -0.39 -3.59 -8.34
CA ALA A 51 0.68 -2.84 -8.98
C ALA A 51 0.40 -2.59 -10.48
N ASP A 52 -0.20 -3.57 -11.16
CA ASP A 52 -0.57 -3.45 -12.58
C ASP A 52 -1.68 -2.41 -12.83
N ARG A 53 -2.45 -2.04 -11.80
CA ARG A 53 -3.53 -1.03 -11.91
C ARG A 53 -3.03 0.40 -11.70
N VAL A 54 -1.87 0.61 -11.06
CA VAL A 54 -1.39 1.97 -10.77
C VAL A 54 -0.59 2.53 -11.94
N GLY A 55 -1.00 3.69 -12.45
CA GLY A 55 -0.32 4.34 -13.59
C GLY A 55 0.99 5.05 -13.22
N ALA A 56 1.19 5.37 -11.94
CA ALA A 56 2.39 6.02 -11.43
C ALA A 56 2.60 5.70 -9.94
N LEU A 57 3.87 5.53 -9.56
CA LEU A 57 4.29 5.40 -8.16
C LEU A 57 4.93 6.72 -7.71
N VAL A 58 4.41 7.30 -6.62
CA VAL A 58 4.99 8.47 -5.96
C VAL A 58 5.56 8.02 -4.61
N MET A 59 6.85 8.23 -4.41
CA MET A 59 7.57 7.72 -3.24
C MET A 59 8.64 8.72 -2.76
N GLY A 60 8.87 8.77 -1.46
CA GLY A 60 9.91 9.61 -0.85
C GLY A 60 11.30 9.03 -1.05
N ARG A 61 12.34 9.84 -0.88
CA ARG A 61 13.73 9.40 -1.10
C ARG A 61 14.23 8.33 -0.13
N THR A 62 13.59 8.21 1.03
CA THR A 62 13.97 7.36 2.16
C THR A 62 13.10 6.12 2.26
N SER A 63 12.24 5.90 1.27
CA SER A 63 11.40 4.72 1.14
C SER A 63 12.15 3.57 0.48
#